data_AF-A0A2D9IVC4-F1
#
_entry.id   AF-A0A2D9IVC4-F1
#
_cell.length_a   1.000
_cell.length_b   1.000
_cell.length_c   1.000
_cell.angle_alpha   90.00
_cell.angle_beta   90.00
_cell.angle_gamma   90.00
#
_symmetry.space_group_name_H-M   'P 1'
#
loop_
_entity.id
_entity.type
_entity.pdbx_description
1 polymer ?
#
loop_
_entity_poly.entity_id
_entity_poly.type
_entity_poly.pdbx_seq_one_letter_code
_entity_poly.pdbx_strand_id
1 'polypeptide(L)' 'MKTPLLILLLIFSLLSCESSHKDATALCGCYTELHRAVPLKKVEIIGDSCSNLYIEILNRLKADQKELKLFEKALANCQ' A
#
# COMPACT_ATOMS: atom_id res chain seq x y z
N MET A 1 23.52 -19.17 -29.69
CA MET A 1 23.37 -19.09 -28.22
C MET A 1 22.99 -17.67 -27.81
N LYS A 2 21.70 -17.35 -27.69
CA LYS A 2 21.20 -16.01 -27.27
C LYS A 2 20.05 -16.14 -26.25
N THR A 3 19.96 -17.27 -25.57
CA THR A 3 18.86 -17.63 -24.67
C THR A 3 19.07 -17.33 -23.17
N PRO A 4 20.28 -17.10 -22.60
CA PRO A 4 20.40 -16.98 -21.15
C PRO A 4 19.94 -15.60 -20.62
N LEU A 5 19.97 -14.55 -21.46
CA LEU A 5 19.61 -13.19 -21.05
C LEU A 5 18.09 -13.01 -20.84
N LEU A 6 17.28 -13.71 -21.64
CA LEU A 6 15.81 -13.63 -21.58
C LEU A 6 15.25 -14.26 -20.30
N ILE A 7 15.86 -15.36 -19.84
CA ILE A 7 15.49 -16.07 -18.62
C ILE A 7 15.80 -15.19 -17.39
N LEU A 8 16.92 -14.47 -17.40
CA LEU A 8 17.30 -13.58 -16.30
C LEU A 8 16.33 -12.39 -16.13
N LEU A 9 15.85 -11.80 -17.23
CA LEU A 9 14.86 -10.71 -17.21
C LEU A 9 13.48 -11.14 -16.69
N LEU A 10 13.09 -12.40 -16.94
CA LEU A 10 11.85 -12.99 -16.42
C LEU A 10 11.88 -13.24 -14.90
N ILE A 11 13.06 -13.50 -14.33
CA ILE A 11 13.21 -13.72 -12.89
C ILE A 11 13.09 -12.40 -12.11
N PHE A 12 13.62 -11.30 -12.65
CA PHE A 12 13.48 -9.96 -12.02
C PHE A 12 12.05 -9.43 -12.03
N SER A 13 11.25 -9.79 -13.04
CA SER A 13 9.85 -9.36 -13.13
C SER A 13 8.93 -10.08 -12.12
N LEU A 14 9.34 -11.24 -11.60
CA LEU A 14 8.61 -11.98 -10.57
C LEU A 14 8.98 -11.55 -9.13
N LEU A 15 10.11 -10.85 -8.95
CA LEU A 15 10.56 -10.35 -7.64
C LEU A 15 9.76 -9.12 -7.15
N SER A 16 8.92 -8.52 -8.00
CA SER A 16 8.08 -7.36 -7.63
C SER A 16 6.62 -7.73 -7.35
N CYS A 17 6.32 -8.99 -7.01
CA CYS A 17 5.02 -9.32 -6.43
C CYS A 17 5.02 -8.88 -4.96
N GLU A 18 4.96 -7.56 -4.78
CA GLU A 18 4.76 -6.88 -3.51
C GLU A 18 3.59 -7.54 -2.79
N SER A 19 3.73 -7.80 -1.48
CA SER A 19 2.65 -8.40 -0.70
C SER A 19 1.45 -7.45 -0.72
N SER A 20 0.52 -7.70 -1.64
CA SER A 20 -0.64 -6.87 -1.86
C SER A 20 -1.71 -7.21 -0.83
N HIS A 21 -2.07 -6.24 -0.01
CA HIS A 21 -3.22 -6.30 0.88
C HIS A 21 -4.21 -5.22 0.43
N LYS A 22 -5.46 -5.60 0.12
CA LYS A 22 -6.46 -4.68 -0.45
C LYS A 22 -6.61 -3.39 0.36
N ASP A 23 -6.66 -3.52 1.68
CA ASP A 23 -6.79 -2.36 2.56
C ASP A 23 -5.53 -1.48 2.59
N ALA A 24 -4.35 -2.09 2.43
CA ALA A 24 -3.11 -1.32 2.30
C ALA A 24 -3.14 -0.55 0.98
N THR A 25 -3.46 -1.19 -0.14
CA THR A 25 -3.59 -0.52 -1.45
C THR A 25 -4.53 0.69 -1.39
N ALA A 26 -5.69 0.55 -0.72
CA ALA A 26 -6.63 1.64 -0.54
C ALA A 26 -6.02 2.80 0.27
N LEU A 27 -5.37 2.50 1.40
CA LEU A 27 -4.76 3.51 2.26
C LEU A 27 -3.56 4.20 1.59
N CYS A 28 -2.75 3.45 0.84
CA CYS A 28 -1.65 4.01 0.04
C CYS A 28 -2.15 4.93 -1.08
N GLY A 29 -3.28 4.58 -1.69
CA GLY A 29 -3.99 5.46 -2.62
C GLY A 29 -4.39 6.78 -1.95
N CYS A 30 -4.98 6.71 -0.76
CA CYS A 30 -5.34 7.89 0.03
C CYS A 30 -4.11 8.76 0.34
N TYR A 31 -3.01 8.17 0.81
CA TYR A 31 -1.77 8.90 1.05
C TYR A 31 -1.19 9.49 -0.24
N THR A 32 -1.31 8.80 -1.38
CA THR A 32 -0.87 9.36 -2.67
C THR A 32 -1.68 10.61 -3.03
N GLU A 33 -3.00 10.60 -2.81
CA GLU A 33 -3.85 11.78 -3.01
C GLU A 33 -3.49 12.91 -2.04
N LEU A 34 -3.21 12.58 -0.78
CA LEU A 34 -2.77 13.53 0.23
C LEU A 34 -1.47 14.24 -0.19
N HIS A 35 -0.47 13.49 -0.65
CA HIS A 35 0.81 14.04 -1.10
C HIS A 35 0.65 14.97 -2.32
N ARG A 36 -0.37 14.74 -3.15
CA ARG A 36 -0.67 15.56 -4.33
C ARG A 36 -1.62 16.72 -4.04
N ALA A 37 -2.13 16.82 -2.82
CA ALA A 37 -3.18 17.76 -2.48
C ALA A 37 -2.64 19.19 -2.39
N VAL A 38 -3.27 20.09 -3.14
CA VAL A 38 -3.12 21.55 -3.06
C VAL A 38 -4.52 22.13 -3.27
N PRO A 39 -4.98 23.15 -2.52
CA PRO A 39 -4.31 23.95 -1.46
C PRO A 39 -4.43 23.36 -0.04
N LEU A 40 -3.79 23.98 0.97
CA LEU A 40 -3.72 23.52 2.39
C LEU A 40 -5.02 22.96 2.99
N LYS A 41 -6.15 23.64 2.79
CA LYS A 41 -7.46 23.15 3.26
C LYS A 41 -7.82 21.76 2.71
N LYS A 42 -7.40 21.45 1.48
CA LYS A 42 -7.58 20.13 0.85
C LYS A 42 -6.64 19.08 1.46
N VAL A 43 -5.44 19.48 1.87
CA VAL A 43 -4.50 18.61 2.60
C VAL A 43 -5.13 18.17 3.93
N GLU A 44 -5.72 19.09 4.69
CA GLU A 44 -6.39 18.78 5.96
C GLU A 44 -7.54 17.79 5.78
N ILE A 45 -8.45 18.07 4.84
CA ILE A 45 -9.61 17.20 4.57
C ILE A 45 -9.19 15.79 4.14
N ILE A 46 -8.22 15.69 3.24
CA ILE A 46 -7.72 14.38 2.78
C ILE A 46 -6.95 13.68 3.91
N GLY A 47 -6.17 14.43 4.70
CA GLY A 47 -5.45 13.90 5.85
C GLY A 47 -6.39 13.24 6.86
N ASP A 48 -7.45 13.95 7.26
CA ASP A 48 -8.48 13.43 8.15
C ASP A 48 -9.16 12.18 7.57
N SER A 49 -9.43 12.19 6.26
CA SER A 49 -10.02 11.04 5.56
C SER A 49 -9.10 9.82 5.59
N CYS A 50 -7.80 10.00 5.33
CA CYS A 50 -6.84 8.89 5.38
C CYS A 50 -6.63 8.38 6.81
N SER A 51 -6.60 9.26 7.81
CA SER A 51 -6.52 8.85 9.21
C SER A 51 -7.73 8.04 9.66
N ASN A 52 -8.94 8.47 9.29
CA ASN A 52 -10.16 7.72 9.57
C ASN A 52 -10.15 6.34 8.89
N LEU A 53 -9.75 6.28 7.61
CA LEU A 53 -9.62 5.02 6.89
C LEU A 53 -8.63 4.06 7.57
N TYR A 54 -7.48 4.56 8.04
CA TYR A 54 -6.51 3.76 8.78
C TYR A 54 -7.12 3.17 10.06
N ILE A 55 -7.81 3.99 10.86
CA ILE A 55 -8.45 3.55 12.10
C ILE A 55 -9.56 2.51 11.82
N GLU A 56 -10.35 2.70 10.77
CA GLU A 56 -11.39 1.74 10.36
C GLU A 56 -10.79 0.39 9.96
N ILE A 57 -9.71 0.39 9.18
CA ILE A 57 -8.99 -0.83 8.80
C ILE A 57 -8.46 -1.55 10.04
N LEU A 58 -7.76 -0.83 10.94
CA LEU A 58 -7.26 -1.42 12.18
C LEU A 58 -8.39 -2.02 13.02
N ASN A 59 -9.52 -1.34 13.14
CA ASN A 59 -10.67 -1.84 13.89
C ASN A 59 -11.30 -3.10 13.28
N ARG A 60 -11.30 -3.21 11.95
CA ARG A 60 -11.78 -4.41 11.25
C ARG A 60 -10.81 -5.58 11.40
N LEU A 61 -9.51 -5.32 11.33
CA LEU A 61 -8.48 -6.36 11.31
C LEU A 61 -7.97 -6.78 12.71
N LYS A 62 -8.22 -5.99 13.77
CA LYS A 62 -7.69 -6.28 15.12
C LYS A 62 -8.02 -7.65 15.69
N ALA A 63 -9.11 -8.29 15.22
CA ALA A 63 -9.50 -9.63 15.64
C ALA A 63 -8.72 -10.75 14.93
N ASP A 64 -8.11 -10.46 13.78
CA ASP A 64 -7.29 -11.39 13.00
C ASP A 64 -5.85 -10.87 12.92
N GLN A 65 -5.01 -11.32 13.86
CA GLN A 65 -3.61 -10.90 13.92
C GLN A 65 -2.80 -11.28 12.68
N LYS A 66 -3.18 -12.35 11.97
CA LYS A 66 -2.46 -12.76 10.77
C LYS A 66 -2.75 -11.77 9.65
N GLU A 67 -4.01 -11.43 9.46
CA GLU A 67 -4.43 -10.45 8.46
C GLU A 67 -3.90 -9.05 8.78
N LEU A 68 -3.95 -8.64 10.05
CA LEU A 68 -3.38 -7.37 10.50
C LEU A 68 -1.87 -7.26 10.16
N LYS A 69 -1.08 -8.32 10.39
CA LYS A 69 0.34 -8.32 10.05
C LYS A 69 0.59 -8.25 8.54
N LEU A 70 -0.26 -8.88 7.73
CA LEU A 70 -0.18 -8.79 6.28
C LEU A 70 -0.49 -7.37 5.80
N PHE A 71 -1.52 -6.74 6.38
CA PHE A 71 -1.84 -5.33 6.13
C PHE A 71 -0.68 -4.41 6.49
N GLU A 72 -0.13 -4.51 7.71
CA GLU A 72 0.97 -3.66 8.17
C GLU A 72 2.21 -3.81 7.29
N LYS A 73 2.55 -5.05 6.92
CA LYS A 73 3.68 -5.32 6.00
C LYS A 73 3.44 -4.73 4.62
N ALA A 74 2.23 -4.84 4.10
CA ALA A 74 1.88 -4.26 2.80
C ALA A 74 1.90 -2.72 2.83
N LEU A 75 1.38 -2.12 3.91
CA LEU A 75 1.34 -0.66 4.10
C LEU A 75 2.74 -0.07 4.23
N ALA A 76 3.67 -0.78 4.87
CA ALA A 76 5.06 -0.35 5.02
C ALA A 76 5.79 -0.13 3.69
N ASN A 77 5.36 -0.76 2.60
CA ASN A 77 5.97 -0.54 1.28
C ASN A 77 5.50 0.78 0.62
N CYS A 78 4.45 1.41 1.15
CA CYS A 78 3.91 2.65 0.60
C CYS A 78 4.47 3.91 1.26
N GLN A 79 5.13 3.77 2.40
CA GLN A 79 5.78 4.85 3.16
C GLN A 79 7.23 5.00 2.72
#